data_AF-A0A4R1WXJ8-F1
#
_entry.id   AF-A0A4R1WXJ8-F1
#
_cell.length_a   1.000
_cell.length_b   1.000
_cell.length_c   1.000
_cell.angle_alpha   90.00
_cell.angle_beta   90.00
_cell.angle_gamma   90.00
#
_symmetry.space_group_name_H-M   'P 1'
#
loop_
_entity.id
_entity.type
_entity.pdbx_description
1 polymer ?
#
loop_
_entity_poly.entity_id
_entity_poly.type
_entity_poly.pdbx_seq_one_letter_code
_entity_poly.pdbx_strand_id
1 'polypeptide(L)'
;MNALLVKGNRITGWLGRRSIDILRISLGLVFLAFGILKFFPGASPAEALVIRTIDTLTLGVISGQSALLLTAVMECFIGITLVTGKLLRTGLLVLGFSLVGIMSPLVLFFGDLFPGTPTLEAQYVFKDIVLAAAGLVIAAKALAAAPLKRLSI
;
A
#
# COMPACT_ATOMS: atom_id res chain seq x y z
N MET A 1 -25.58 33.78 -11.89
CA MET A 1 -24.67 33.41 -10.79
C MET A 1 -25.03 32.10 -10.06
N ASN A 2 -26.31 31.77 -9.81
CA ASN A 2 -26.68 30.55 -9.06
C ASN A 2 -26.41 29.20 -9.75
N ALA A 3 -26.54 29.11 -11.09
CA ALA A 3 -26.33 27.84 -11.79
C ALA A 3 -24.86 27.35 -11.77
N LEU A 4 -23.89 28.27 -11.81
CA LEU A 4 -22.46 27.95 -11.72
C LEU A 4 -22.07 27.50 -10.30
N LEU A 5 -22.63 28.14 -9.27
CA LEU A 5 -22.42 27.73 -7.87
C LEU A 5 -23.06 26.36 -7.56
N VAL A 6 -24.26 26.08 -8.07
CA VAL A 6 -24.93 24.77 -7.92
C VAL A 6 -24.21 23.65 -8.69
N LYS A 7 -23.65 23.95 -9.87
CA LYS A 7 -22.88 22.99 -10.66
C LYS A 7 -21.52 22.71 -10.02
N GLY A 8 -20.84 23.74 -9.50
CA GLY A 8 -19.65 23.59 -8.67
C GLY A 8 -19.91 22.70 -7.46
N ASN A 9 -21.01 22.91 -6.74
CA ASN A 9 -21.37 22.10 -5.57
C ASN A 9 -21.64 20.62 -5.91
N ARG A 10 -22.24 20.33 -7.07
CA ARG A 10 -22.46 18.95 -7.55
C ARG A 10 -21.18 18.24 -7.98
N ILE A 11 -20.28 18.94 -8.68
CA ILE A 11 -18.99 18.39 -9.12
C ILE A 11 -18.11 18.10 -7.90
N THR A 12 -18.02 19.04 -6.95
CA THR A 12 -17.27 18.85 -5.71
C THR A 12 -17.82 17.69 -4.89
N GLY A 13 -19.15 17.56 -4.77
CA GLY A 13 -19.77 16.42 -4.06
C GLY A 13 -19.58 15.07 -4.75
N TRP A 14 -19.51 15.03 -6.08
CA TRP A 14 -19.19 13.80 -6.83
C TRP A 14 -17.70 13.44 -6.70
N LEU A 15 -16.81 14.42 -6.91
CA LEU A 15 -15.37 14.26 -6.77
C LEU A 15 -15.00 13.79 -5.36
N GLY A 16 -15.56 14.39 -4.30
CA GLY A 16 -15.25 14.00 -2.93
C GLY A 16 -15.64 12.55 -2.59
N ARG A 17 -16.74 12.04 -3.14
CA ARG A 17 -17.18 10.65 -2.91
C ARG A 17 -16.38 9.65 -3.75
N ARG A 18 -16.16 9.97 -5.03
CA ARG A 18 -15.48 9.07 -5.98
C ARG A 18 -13.97 9.09 -5.87
N SER A 19 -13.35 10.18 -5.44
CA SER A 19 -11.88 10.29 -5.31
C SER A 19 -11.31 9.21 -4.41
N ILE A 20 -11.94 8.93 -3.27
CA ILE A 20 -11.46 7.91 -2.33
C ILE A 20 -11.68 6.50 -2.89
N ASP A 21 -12.77 6.27 -3.63
CA ASP A 21 -13.01 4.96 -4.27
C ASP A 21 -12.00 4.70 -5.39
N ILE A 22 -11.72 5.73 -6.20
CA ILE A 22 -10.68 5.69 -7.23
C ILE A 22 -9.32 5.45 -6.58
N LEU A 23 -8.96 6.21 -5.53
CA LEU A 23 -7.71 6.06 -4.80
C LEU A 23 -7.55 4.64 -4.25
N ARG A 24 -8.61 4.06 -3.68
CA ARG A 24 -8.64 2.68 -3.18
C ARG A 24 -8.37 1.66 -4.29
N ILE A 25 -9.08 1.77 -5.41
CA ILE A 25 -8.92 0.83 -6.53
C ILE A 25 -7.52 0.99 -7.13
N SER A 26 -7.04 2.22 -7.36
CA SER A 26 -5.70 2.48 -7.88
C SER A 26 -4.61 1.91 -6.97
N LEU A 27 -4.70 2.15 -5.65
CA LEU A 27 -3.77 1.58 -4.68
C LEU A 27 -3.79 0.05 -4.73
N GLY A 28 -4.98 -0.55 -4.78
CA GLY A 28 -5.13 -2.00 -4.87
C GLY A 28 -4.54 -2.60 -6.16
N LEU A 29 -4.74 -1.94 -7.30
CA LEU A 29 -4.16 -2.36 -8.58
C LEU A 29 -2.63 -2.27 -8.58
N VAL A 30 -2.06 -1.23 -7.96
CA VAL A 30 -0.59 -1.09 -7.83
C VAL A 30 -0.01 -2.24 -6.99
N PHE A 31 -0.63 -2.56 -5.85
CA PHE A 31 -0.23 -3.70 -5.02
C PHE A 31 -0.40 -5.05 -5.74
N LEU A 32 -1.49 -5.25 -6.48
CA LEU A 32 -1.67 -6.46 -7.28
C LEU A 32 -0.61 -6.59 -8.37
N ALA A 33 -0.34 -5.53 -9.12
CA ALA A 33 0.64 -5.56 -10.19
C ALA A 33 2.04 -5.88 -9.66
N PHE A 34 2.48 -5.21 -8.58
CA PHE A 34 3.78 -5.49 -7.98
C PHE A 34 3.86 -6.84 -7.27
N GLY A 35 2.76 -7.32 -6.68
CA GLY A 35 2.70 -8.65 -6.07
C GLY A 35 2.80 -9.77 -7.12
N ILE A 36 2.08 -9.62 -8.25
CA ILE A 36 2.11 -10.61 -9.33
C ILE A 36 3.52 -10.72 -9.93
N LEU A 37 4.23 -9.60 -10.12
CA LEU A 37 5.58 -9.61 -10.66
C LEU A 37 6.56 -10.41 -9.79
N LYS A 38 6.37 -10.46 -8.47
CA LYS A 38 7.25 -11.18 -7.53
C LYS A 38 7.16 -12.70 -7.63
N PHE A 39 6.16 -13.26 -8.33
CA PHE A 39 6.14 -14.70 -8.60
C PHE A 39 7.11 -15.12 -9.72
N PHE A 40 7.60 -14.15 -10.51
CA PHE A 40 8.49 -14.40 -11.64
C PHE A 40 9.92 -13.95 -11.29
N PRO A 41 10.90 -14.87 -11.21
CA PRO A 41 12.29 -14.52 -10.89
C PRO A 41 12.86 -13.49 -11.87
N GLY A 42 13.53 -12.46 -11.35
CA GLY A 42 14.17 -11.41 -12.14
C GLY A 42 13.22 -10.37 -12.74
N ALA A 43 11.91 -10.46 -12.48
CA ALA A 43 10.93 -9.52 -13.01
C ALA A 43 10.80 -8.22 -12.19
N SER A 44 11.29 -8.20 -10.95
CA SER A 44 11.19 -7.04 -10.06
C SER A 44 12.57 -6.40 -9.81
N PRO A 45 12.75 -5.10 -10.11
CA PRO A 45 13.99 -4.39 -9.77
C PRO A 45 14.29 -4.37 -8.27
N ALA A 46 13.26 -4.51 -7.42
CA ALA A 46 13.38 -4.48 -5.96
C ALA A 46 13.63 -5.86 -5.34
N GLU A 47 13.79 -6.92 -6.13
CA GLU A 47 13.89 -8.30 -5.65
C GLU A 47 15.01 -8.48 -4.60
N ALA A 48 16.23 -8.03 -4.93
CA ALA A 48 17.37 -8.12 -4.02
C ALA A 48 17.14 -7.34 -2.73
N LEU A 49 16.51 -6.16 -2.82
CA LEU A 49 16.19 -5.36 -1.64
C LEU A 49 15.16 -6.07 -0.75
N VAL A 50 14.10 -6.65 -1.34
CA VAL A 50 13.07 -7.38 -0.61
C VAL A 50 13.66 -8.59 0.13
N ILE A 51 14.48 -9.40 -0.55
CA ILE A 51 15.13 -10.56 0.06
C ILE A 51 15.95 -10.12 1.27
N ARG A 52 16.85 -9.15 1.10
CA ARG A 52 17.73 -8.67 2.18
C ARG A 52 16.94 -8.08 3.34
N THR A 53 15.85 -7.39 3.05
CA THR A 53 14.99 -6.77 4.06
C THR A 53 14.28 -7.81 4.90
N ILE A 54 13.61 -8.78 4.27
CA ILE A 54 12.92 -9.85 5.00
C ILE A 54 13.90 -10.72 5.76
N ASP A 55 15.04 -11.06 5.16
CA ASP A 55 16.11 -11.80 5.84
C ASP A 55 16.55 -11.07 7.12
N THR A 56 16.82 -9.77 7.03
CA THR A 56 17.22 -8.95 8.19
C THR A 56 16.12 -8.84 9.24
N LEU A 57 14.87 -8.57 8.82
CA LEU A 57 13.73 -8.43 9.74
C LEU A 57 13.35 -9.76 10.42
N THR A 58 13.64 -10.88 9.79
CA THR A 58 13.35 -12.22 10.32
C THR A 58 14.56 -12.89 10.95
N LEU A 59 15.67 -12.17 11.13
CA LEU A 59 16.92 -12.68 11.69
C LEU A 59 17.45 -13.92 10.94
N GLY A 60 17.28 -13.95 9.63
CA GLY A 60 17.71 -15.03 8.74
C GLY A 60 16.78 -16.24 8.67
N VAL A 61 15.62 -16.21 9.34
CA VAL A 61 14.67 -17.34 9.34
C VAL A 61 13.95 -17.48 7.98
N ILE A 62 13.64 -16.35 7.32
CA ILE A 62 12.96 -16.33 6.02
C ILE A 62 13.84 -15.58 5.01
N SER A 63 14.27 -16.27 3.95
CA SER A 63 15.19 -15.71 2.97
C SER A 63 14.96 -16.23 1.54
N GLY A 64 15.65 -15.61 0.57
CA GLY A 64 15.60 -15.96 -0.85
C GLY A 64 14.17 -16.00 -1.40
N GLN A 65 13.83 -17.09 -2.09
CA GLN A 65 12.52 -17.25 -2.74
C GLN A 65 11.35 -17.22 -1.75
N SER A 66 11.54 -17.67 -0.51
CA SER A 66 10.47 -17.69 0.49
C SER A 66 10.07 -16.26 0.91
N ALA A 67 11.04 -15.35 1.02
CA ALA A 67 10.80 -13.93 1.28
C ALA A 67 10.01 -13.28 0.14
N LEU A 68 10.38 -13.57 -1.10
CA LEU A 68 9.65 -13.09 -2.28
C LEU A 68 8.24 -13.63 -2.34
N LEU A 69 8.05 -14.93 -2.09
CA LEU A 69 6.73 -15.55 -2.12
C LEU A 69 5.82 -15.00 -1.02
N LEU A 70 6.35 -14.84 0.19
CA LEU A 70 5.62 -14.24 1.32
C LEU A 70 5.13 -12.83 0.96
N THR A 71 6.03 -11.98 0.46
CA THR A 71 5.68 -10.60 0.07
C THR A 71 4.72 -10.57 -1.12
N ALA A 72 4.90 -11.42 -2.12
CA ALA A 72 3.99 -11.56 -3.27
C ALA A 72 2.56 -11.90 -2.84
N VAL A 73 2.40 -12.89 -1.96
CA VAL A 73 1.09 -13.31 -1.45
C VAL A 73 0.43 -12.19 -0.66
N MET A 74 1.19 -11.51 0.21
CA MET A 74 0.67 -10.40 1.03
C MET A 74 0.23 -9.22 0.16
N GLU A 75 1.03 -8.83 -0.83
CA GLU A 75 0.69 -7.74 -1.76
C GLU A 75 -0.52 -8.07 -2.62
N CYS A 76 -0.62 -9.30 -3.13
CA CYS A 76 -1.80 -9.75 -3.86
C CYS A 76 -3.06 -9.75 -2.98
N PHE A 77 -2.95 -10.21 -1.74
CA PHE A 77 -4.06 -10.17 -0.78
C PHE A 77 -4.53 -8.73 -0.51
N ILE A 78 -3.59 -7.81 -0.25
CA ILE A 78 -3.87 -6.37 -0.08
C ILE A 78 -4.58 -5.84 -1.33
N GLY A 79 -4.02 -6.09 -2.52
CA GLY A 79 -4.57 -5.52 -3.72
C GLY A 79 -5.96 -6.05 -4.08
N ILE A 80 -6.22 -7.36 -3.90
CA ILE A 80 -7.56 -7.96 -4.09
C ILE A 80 -8.57 -7.36 -3.12
N THR A 81 -8.22 -7.25 -1.84
CA THR A 81 -9.14 -6.71 -0.82
C THR A 81 -9.43 -5.22 -1.05
N LEU A 82 -8.43 -4.44 -1.46
CA LEU A 82 -8.62 -3.03 -1.83
C LEU A 82 -9.47 -2.87 -3.09
N VAL A 83 -9.20 -3.61 -4.17
CA VAL A 83 -9.97 -3.53 -5.43
C VAL A 83 -11.42 -3.96 -5.22
N THR A 84 -11.63 -5.14 -4.61
CA THR A 84 -12.99 -5.69 -4.45
C THR A 84 -13.77 -5.03 -3.32
N GLY A 85 -13.09 -4.47 -2.32
CA GLY A 85 -13.71 -3.97 -1.09
C GLY A 85 -14.16 -5.05 -0.12
N LYS A 86 -13.94 -6.32 -0.45
CA LYS A 86 -14.19 -7.44 0.46
C LYS A 86 -13.04 -7.54 1.45
N LEU A 87 -13.36 -7.79 2.73
CA LEU A 87 -12.39 -7.84 3.82
C LEU A 87 -11.53 -6.57 3.93
N LEU A 88 -12.06 -5.40 3.54
CA LEU A 88 -11.30 -4.16 3.41
C LEU A 88 -10.54 -3.78 4.69
N ARG A 89 -11.14 -3.98 5.87
CA ARG A 89 -10.45 -3.69 7.14
C ARG A 89 -9.24 -4.58 7.36
N THR A 90 -9.37 -5.87 7.11
CA THR A 90 -8.26 -6.83 7.19
C THR A 90 -7.19 -6.48 6.16
N GLY A 91 -7.59 -6.18 4.92
CA GLY A 91 -6.68 -5.72 3.87
C GLY A 91 -5.88 -4.47 4.25
N LEU A 92 -6.53 -3.49 4.89
CA LEU A 92 -5.88 -2.27 5.39
C LEU A 92 -4.93 -2.52 6.56
N LEU A 93 -5.27 -3.44 7.47
CA LEU A 93 -4.37 -3.84 8.55
C LEU A 93 -3.11 -4.52 7.98
N VAL A 94 -3.30 -5.43 7.03
CA VAL A 94 -2.20 -6.10 6.34
C VAL A 94 -1.36 -5.09 5.54
N LEU A 95 -1.98 -4.15 4.84
CA LEU A 95 -1.30 -3.04 4.15
C LEU A 95 -0.42 -2.24 5.13
N GLY A 96 -0.96 -1.85 6.29
CA GLY A 96 -0.21 -1.10 7.30
C GLY A 96 1.03 -1.86 7.77
N PHE A 97 0.88 -3.16 8.08
CA PHE A 97 2.00 -4.01 8.45
C PHE A 97 3.03 -4.14 7.31
N SER A 98 2.57 -4.41 6.09
CA SER A 98 3.44 -4.53 4.91
C SER A 98 4.20 -3.24 4.62
N LEU A 99 3.57 -2.06 4.78
CA LEU A 99 4.25 -0.77 4.56
C LEU A 99 5.39 -0.53 5.55
N VAL A 100 5.26 -0.99 6.81
CA VAL A 100 6.37 -0.93 7.78
C VAL A 100 7.56 -1.75 7.28
N GLY A 101 7.31 -2.96 6.77
CA GLY A 101 8.37 -3.81 6.20
C GLY A 101 8.95 -3.28 4.88
N ILE A 102 8.11 -2.75 3.99
CA ILE A 102 8.53 -2.19 2.70
C ILE A 102 9.40 -0.94 2.91
N MET A 103 9.09 -0.13 3.92
CA MET A 103 9.80 1.12 4.21
C MET A 103 10.99 0.97 5.17
N SER A 104 11.12 -0.15 5.89
CA SER A 104 12.25 -0.38 6.80
C SER A 104 13.65 -0.25 6.18
N PRO A 105 13.89 -0.53 4.87
CA PRO A 105 15.18 -0.30 4.23
C PRO A 105 15.68 1.14 4.32
N LEU A 106 14.78 2.12 4.38
CA LEU A 106 15.15 3.52 4.57
C LEU A 106 15.86 3.78 5.91
N VAL A 107 15.71 2.89 6.89
CA VAL A 107 16.41 2.95 8.17
C VAL A 107 17.53 1.93 8.21
N LEU A 108 17.26 0.68 7.81
CA LEU A 108 18.21 -0.44 7.92
C LEU A 108 19.39 -0.32 6.95
N PHE A 109 19.16 0.18 5.74
CA PHE A 109 20.13 0.19 4.64
C PHE A 109 20.29 1.60 4.03
N PHE A 110 20.12 2.65 4.85
CA PHE A 110 20.12 4.02 4.35
C PHE A 110 21.40 4.38 3.56
N GLY A 111 22.58 3.95 4.06
CA GLY A 111 23.85 4.20 3.37
C GLY A 111 23.94 3.54 1.99
N ASP A 112 23.32 2.37 1.81
CA ASP A 112 23.30 1.65 0.53
C ASP A 112 22.29 2.25 -0.46
N LEU A 113 21.17 2.79 0.05
CA LEU A 113 20.14 3.44 -0.75
C LEU A 113 20.53 4.88 -1.16
N PHE A 114 21.38 5.53 -0.38
CA PHE A 114 21.80 6.91 -0.58
C PHE A 114 23.33 7.08 -0.51
N PRO A 115 24.12 6.43 -1.39
CA PRO A 115 25.59 6.57 -1.43
C PRO A 115 26.06 7.94 -1.98
N GLY A 116 25.13 8.85 -2.27
CA GLY A 116 25.34 10.21 -2.77
C GLY A 116 24.10 10.71 -3.49
N THR A 117 23.68 9.98 -4.53
CA THR A 117 22.38 10.14 -5.20
C THR A 117 21.48 8.92 -4.91
N PRO A 118 20.14 9.07 -4.92
CA PRO A 118 19.24 7.98 -4.60
C PRO A 118 19.29 6.89 -5.67
N THR A 119 19.52 5.65 -5.24
CA THR A 119 19.45 4.48 -6.14
C THR A 119 18.03 4.28 -6.68
N LEU A 120 17.86 3.39 -7.67
CA LEU A 120 16.52 3.06 -8.15
C LEU A 120 15.68 2.47 -7.02
N GLU A 121 16.24 1.56 -6.24
CA GLU A 121 15.54 0.96 -5.09
C GLU A 121 15.15 2.01 -4.05
N ALA A 122 16.01 3.01 -3.80
CA ALA A 122 15.69 4.12 -2.93
C ALA A 122 14.47 4.90 -3.44
N GLN A 123 14.40 5.19 -4.74
CA GLN A 123 13.25 5.85 -5.36
C GLN A 123 11.99 4.99 -5.29
N TYR A 124 12.12 3.67 -5.49
CA TYR A 124 11.03 2.72 -5.39
C TYR A 124 10.40 2.69 -3.99
N VAL A 125 11.22 2.69 -2.94
CA VAL A 125 10.72 2.70 -1.55
C VAL A 125 10.23 4.09 -1.15
N PHE A 126 10.92 5.15 -1.59
CA PHE A 126 10.56 6.51 -1.20
C PHE A 126 9.17 6.93 -1.68
N LYS A 127 8.75 6.52 -2.90
CA LYS A 127 7.40 6.80 -3.40
C LYS A 127 6.30 6.08 -2.63
N ASP A 128 6.62 5.05 -1.84
CA ASP A 128 5.63 4.33 -1.03
C ASP A 128 5.11 5.16 0.16
N ILE A 129 5.75 6.30 0.49
CA ILE A 129 5.17 7.32 1.38
C ILE A 129 3.79 7.77 0.88
N VAL A 130 3.63 7.93 -0.45
CA VAL A 130 2.35 8.32 -1.06
C VAL A 130 1.33 7.19 -0.92
N LEU A 131 1.75 5.93 -1.05
CA LEU A 131 0.88 4.77 -0.87
C LEU A 131 0.43 4.63 0.59
N ALA A 132 1.31 4.91 1.55
CA ALA A 132 0.99 4.95 2.97
C ALA A 132 -0.04 6.03 3.29
N ALA A 133 0.16 7.26 2.78
CA ALA A 133 -0.80 8.34 2.92
C ALA A 133 -2.16 7.98 2.31
N ALA A 134 -2.18 7.38 1.12
CA ALA A 134 -3.40 6.89 0.49
C ALA A 134 -4.10 5.83 1.35
N GLY A 135 -3.35 4.88 1.91
CA GLY A 135 -3.85 3.87 2.84
C GLY A 135 -4.55 4.49 4.06
N LEU A 136 -3.96 5.54 4.66
CA LEU A 136 -4.57 6.27 5.77
C LEU A 136 -5.89 6.94 5.39
N VAL A 137 -5.95 7.60 4.22
CA VAL A 137 -7.18 8.23 3.72
C VAL A 137 -8.29 7.19 3.50
N ILE A 138 -7.95 6.05 2.92
CA ILE A 138 -8.90 4.95 2.70
C ILE A 138 -9.36 4.35 4.04
N ALA A 139 -8.43 4.16 4.98
CA ALA A 139 -8.73 3.65 6.31
C ALA A 139 -9.65 4.59 7.10
N ALA A 140 -9.40 5.90 7.07
CA ALA A 140 -10.25 6.89 7.70
C ALA A 140 -11.70 6.81 7.18
N LYS A 141 -11.90 6.72 5.85
CA LYS A 141 -13.23 6.52 5.25
C LYS A 141 -13.88 5.19 5.70
N ALA A 142 -13.11 4.10 5.69
CA ALA A 142 -13.61 2.77 6.03
C ALA A 142 -13.99 2.62 7.52
N LEU A 143 -13.27 3.32 8.41
CA LEU A 143 -13.55 3.35 9.85
C LEU A 143 -14.71 4.30 10.18
N ALA A 144 -14.81 5.46 9.52
CA ALA A 144 -15.92 6.40 9.72
C ALA A 144 -17.28 5.82 9.28
N ALA A 145 -17.30 4.90 8.31
CA ALA A 145 -18.51 4.21 7.87
C ALA A 145 -19.03 3.16 8.88
N ALA A 146 -18.34 2.96 10.01
CA ALA A 146 -18.74 2.05 11.07
C ALA A 146 -19.41 2.82 12.22
N PRO A 147 -20.74 3.02 12.22
CA PRO A 147 -21.39 3.54 13.42
C PRO A 147 -21.19 2.53 14.56
N LEU A 148 -20.79 3.04 15.73
CA LEU A 148 -20.79 2.30 16.98
C LEU A 148 -22.12 1.55 17.09
N LYS A 149 -22.04 0.21 17.15
CA LYS A 149 -23.17 -0.62 17.54
C LYS A 149 -23.53 -0.16 18.95
N ARG A 150 -24.54 0.71 19.05
CA ARG A 150 -25.05 1.25 20.31
C ARG A 150 -25.35 0.04 21.19
N LEU A 151 -24.54 -0.19 22.21
CA LEU A 151 -24.85 -1.14 23.26
C LEU A 151 -26.08 -0.58 23.96
N SER A 152 -27.26 -1.02 23.54
CA SER A 152 -28.47 -0.96 24.33
C SER A 152 -28.32 -2.05 25.40
N ILE A 153 -27.76 -1.66 26.54
CA ILE A 153 -28.01 -2.30 27.82
C ILE A 153 -29.11 -1.48 28.48
#